data_AF-A0A8J7GW68-F1
#
_entry.id   AF-A0A8J7GW68-F1
#
_cell.length_a   1.000
_cell.length_b   1.000
_cell.length_c   1.000
_cell.angle_alpha   90.00
_cell.angle_beta   90.00
_cell.angle_gamma   90.00
#
_symmetry.space_group_name_H-M   'P 1'
#
loop_
_entity.id
_entity.type
_entity.pdbx_description
1 polymer ?
#
loop_
_entity_poly.entity_id
_entity_poly.type
_entity_poly.pdbx_seq_one_letter_code
_entity_poly.pdbx_strand_id
1 'polypeptide(L)'
;MKKKNINHLVNDDGSIVIEGDLSLLGRTDITSLPEGLSVGGSLYLRGTGITSLPEGLSVGGSLNLRGTGITSLPEGLSVGGSLDLEGTGITSLPEGLSCESLYLDPQRFDNITYRDNCGNSSRTIFAAWVQGNFRIAAGCFWDTLDAFESAVDERYSGDAAETYKQAARDCVAELTVKLNKAGE
;
A
#
# COMPACT_ATOMS: atom_id res chain seq x y z
N MET A 1 -17.42 -0.98 -26.27
CA MET A 1 -16.66 -0.13 -25.34
C MET A 1 -16.17 1.09 -26.09
N LYS A 2 -16.58 2.31 -25.72
CA LYS A 2 -16.01 3.53 -26.31
C LYS A 2 -14.54 3.56 -25.91
N LYS A 3 -13.62 3.42 -26.89
CA LYS A 3 -12.20 3.67 -26.68
C LYS A 3 -12.08 5.11 -26.18
N LYS A 4 -11.86 5.30 -24.88
CA LYS A 4 -11.25 6.54 -24.42
C LYS A 4 -9.86 6.52 -25.04
N ASN A 5 -9.53 7.51 -25.87
CA ASN A 5 -8.17 7.66 -26.38
C ASN A 5 -7.31 8.01 -25.17
N ILE A 6 -6.68 6.99 -24.58
CA ILE A 6 -5.68 7.16 -23.55
C ILE A 6 -4.39 7.49 -24.30
N ASN A 7 -3.80 8.64 -23.99
CA ASN A 7 -2.48 8.99 -24.51
C ASN A 7 -1.48 7.96 -23.98
N HIS A 8 -0.82 7.26 -24.89
CA HIS A 8 0.19 6.26 -24.58
C HIS A 8 1.32 6.34 -25.59
N LEU A 9 2.52 6.00 -25.13
CA LEU A 9 3.70 5.79 -25.91
C LEU A 9 4.03 4.29 -25.87
N VAL A 10 4.36 3.73 -27.03
CA VAL A 10 4.94 2.38 -27.12
C VAL A 10 6.38 2.56 -27.57
N ASN A 11 7.32 2.16 -26.72
CA ASN A 11 8.74 2.26 -27.00
C ASN A 11 9.20 1.09 -27.89
N ASP A 12 10.39 1.22 -28.49
CA ASP A 12 10.97 0.21 -29.37
C ASP A 12 11.24 -1.13 -28.65
N ASP A 13 11.43 -1.11 -27.33
CA ASP A 13 11.57 -2.29 -26.48
C ASP A 13 10.23 -2.95 -26.09
N GLY A 14 9.10 -2.40 -26.57
CA GLY A 14 7.76 -2.88 -26.29
C GLY A 14 7.16 -2.35 -24.98
N SER A 15 7.89 -1.59 -24.18
CA SER A 15 7.34 -0.96 -22.97
C SER A 15 6.28 0.07 -23.32
N ILE A 16 5.27 0.19 -22.44
CA ILE A 16 4.11 1.06 -22.64
C ILE A 16 4.09 2.11 -21.55
N VAL A 17 4.10 3.38 -21.95
CA VAL A 17 4.00 4.51 -21.03
C VAL A 17 2.65 5.19 -21.21
N ILE A 18 1.92 5.36 -20.11
CA ILE A 18 0.70 6.16 -20.05
C ILE A 18 1.01 7.37 -19.18
N GLU A 19 0.94 8.58 -19.74
CA GLU A 19 1.32 9.80 -19.00
C GLU A 19 0.33 10.17 -17.89
N GLY A 20 -0.95 9.83 -18.06
CA GLY A 20 -2.02 10.14 -17.12
C GLY A 20 -2.57 8.91 -16.39
N ASP A 21 -3.84 9.02 -15.97
CA ASP A 21 -4.52 7.93 -15.29
C ASP A 21 -4.93 6.79 -16.24
N LEU A 22 -4.77 5.55 -15.75
CA LEU A 22 -5.32 4.36 -16.39
C LEU A 22 -6.38 3.73 -15.48
N SER A 23 -7.62 3.68 -15.95
CA SER A 23 -8.72 3.03 -15.22
C SER A 23 -9.21 1.79 -15.97
N LEU A 24 -9.06 0.63 -15.33
CA LEU A 24 -9.57 -0.67 -15.76
C LEU A 24 -10.65 -1.21 -14.80
N LEU A 25 -11.21 -0.34 -13.96
CA LEU A 25 -12.14 -0.71 -12.89
C LEU A 25 -13.27 -1.63 -13.38
N GLY A 26 -13.42 -2.77 -12.72
CA GLY A 26 -14.47 -3.76 -12.98
C GLY A 26 -14.32 -4.54 -14.29
N ARG A 27 -13.21 -4.39 -15.02
CA ARG A 27 -12.93 -5.15 -16.25
C ARG A 27 -12.43 -6.55 -15.90
N THR A 28 -13.38 -7.45 -15.66
CA THR A 28 -13.11 -8.85 -15.33
C THR A 28 -12.51 -9.64 -16.48
N ASP A 29 -12.66 -9.16 -17.71
CA ASP A 29 -12.06 -9.73 -18.91
C ASP A 29 -10.55 -9.43 -19.05
N ILE A 30 -10.03 -8.49 -18.26
CA ILE A 30 -8.60 -8.18 -18.20
C ILE A 30 -7.99 -8.99 -17.06
N THR A 31 -7.07 -9.88 -17.41
CA THR A 31 -6.42 -10.81 -16.46
C THR A 31 -4.93 -10.56 -16.27
N SER A 32 -4.32 -9.69 -17.07
CA SER A 32 -2.90 -9.32 -16.98
C SER A 32 -2.64 -7.90 -17.46
N LEU A 33 -1.53 -7.33 -17.01
CA LEU A 33 -0.94 -6.11 -17.56
C LEU A 33 0.28 -6.49 -18.41
N PRO A 34 0.65 -5.68 -19.41
CA PRO A 34 1.87 -5.90 -20.18
C PRO A 34 3.12 -5.64 -19.32
N GLU A 35 4.18 -6.39 -19.60
CA GLU A 35 5.52 -6.12 -19.06
C GLU A 35 6.00 -4.72 -19.47
N GLY A 36 6.76 -4.06 -18.59
CA GLY A 36 7.26 -2.71 -18.84
C GLY A 36 6.17 -1.63 -18.88
N LEU A 37 4.99 -1.88 -18.32
CA LEU A 37 3.96 -0.85 -18.15
C LEU A 37 4.41 0.20 -17.14
N SER A 38 4.34 1.48 -17.53
CA SER A 38 4.54 2.63 -16.65
C SER A 38 3.33 3.56 -16.73
N VAL A 39 2.79 3.96 -15.58
CA VAL A 39 1.64 4.87 -15.49
C VAL A 39 2.05 6.12 -14.72
N GLY A 40 2.10 7.27 -15.38
CA GLY A 40 2.46 8.56 -14.76
C GLY A 40 1.39 9.08 -13.79
N GLY A 41 0.12 8.76 -14.03
CA GLY A 41 -0.99 9.04 -13.12
C GLY A 41 -1.35 7.87 -12.22
N SER A 42 -2.62 7.77 -11.86
CA SER A 42 -3.17 6.70 -11.03
C SER A 42 -3.61 5.49 -11.85
N LEU A 43 -3.40 4.29 -11.31
CA LEU A 43 -3.78 3.02 -11.89
C LEU A 43 -4.89 2.36 -11.08
N TYR A 44 -6.09 2.22 -11.67
CA TYR A 44 -7.25 1.65 -11.01
C TYR A 44 -7.57 0.25 -11.56
N LEU A 45 -7.24 -0.78 -10.79
CA LEU A 45 -7.45 -2.20 -11.13
C LEU A 45 -8.56 -2.87 -10.31
N ARG A 46 -9.27 -2.09 -9.47
CA ARG A 46 -10.33 -2.58 -8.60
C ARG A 46 -11.31 -3.51 -9.32
N GLY A 47 -11.49 -4.72 -8.80
CA GLY A 47 -12.44 -5.71 -9.34
C GLY A 47 -12.14 -6.20 -10.76
N THR A 48 -10.89 -6.11 -11.21
CA THR A 48 -10.43 -6.78 -12.44
C THR A 48 -10.15 -8.26 -12.20
N GLY A 49 -9.96 -9.03 -13.28
CA GLY A 49 -9.54 -10.43 -13.22
C GLY A 49 -8.02 -10.60 -13.05
N ILE A 50 -7.28 -9.53 -12.74
CA ILE A 50 -5.83 -9.55 -12.59
C ILE A 50 -5.44 -10.31 -11.32
N THR A 51 -4.43 -11.16 -11.45
CA THR A 51 -3.90 -12.02 -10.37
C THR A 51 -2.43 -11.79 -10.04
N SER A 52 -1.72 -11.02 -10.87
CA SER A 52 -0.33 -10.59 -10.62
C SER A 52 -0.07 -9.22 -11.27
N LEU A 53 0.89 -8.48 -10.72
CA LEU A 53 1.45 -7.28 -11.36
C LEU A 53 2.75 -7.65 -12.08
N PRO A 54 3.08 -7.00 -13.22
CA PRO A 54 4.35 -7.21 -13.89
C PRO A 54 5.50 -6.66 -13.05
N GLU A 55 6.68 -7.25 -13.21
CA GLU A 55 7.91 -6.76 -12.58
C GLU A 55 8.26 -5.37 -13.13
N GLY A 56 8.77 -4.50 -12.26
CA GLY A 56 9.14 -3.13 -12.65
C GLY A 56 7.96 -2.19 -12.94
N LEU A 57 6.71 -2.57 -12.60
CA LEU A 57 5.57 -1.66 -12.66
C LEU A 57 5.85 -0.40 -11.82
N SER A 58 5.73 0.77 -12.46
CA SER A 58 5.83 2.07 -11.80
C SER A 58 4.52 2.85 -11.97
N VAL A 59 4.01 3.40 -10.86
CA VAL A 59 2.78 4.20 -10.82
C VAL A 59 3.09 5.53 -10.14
N GLY A 60 3.00 6.64 -10.87
CA GLY A 60 3.29 7.98 -10.36
C GLY A 60 2.20 8.53 -9.42
N GLY A 61 0.96 8.04 -9.54
CA GLY A 61 -0.16 8.38 -8.67
C GLY A 61 -0.55 7.25 -7.72
N SER A 62 -1.86 7.07 -7.51
CA SER A 62 -2.38 6.01 -6.65
C SER A 62 -2.54 4.68 -7.40
N LEU A 63 -2.34 3.57 -6.71
CA LEU A 63 -2.59 2.21 -7.21
C LEU A 63 -3.73 1.56 -6.41
N ASN A 64 -4.85 1.30 -7.07
CA ASN A 64 -6.00 0.63 -6.45
C ASN A 64 -6.12 -0.82 -6.93
N LEU A 65 -5.80 -1.77 -6.04
CA LEU A 65 -5.87 -3.23 -6.27
C LEU A 65 -7.09 -3.87 -5.61
N ARG A 66 -8.01 -3.07 -5.06
CA ARG A 66 -9.07 -3.57 -4.19
C ARG A 66 -9.90 -4.67 -4.86
N GLY A 67 -10.09 -5.79 -4.15
CA GLY A 67 -10.89 -6.92 -4.63
C GLY A 67 -10.37 -7.58 -5.92
N THR A 68 -9.07 -7.48 -6.20
CA THR A 68 -8.39 -8.29 -7.22
C THR A 68 -7.94 -9.63 -6.65
N GLY A 69 -7.62 -10.60 -7.53
CA GLY A 69 -7.10 -11.90 -7.13
C GLY A 69 -5.60 -11.92 -6.83
N ILE A 70 -4.97 -10.75 -6.63
CA ILE A 70 -3.53 -10.62 -6.42
C ILE A 70 -3.15 -11.18 -5.05
N THR A 71 -2.12 -12.02 -5.00
CA THR A 71 -1.62 -12.67 -3.77
C THR A 71 -0.24 -12.19 -3.32
N SER A 72 0.49 -11.47 -4.17
CA SER A 72 1.80 -10.90 -3.86
C SER A 72 2.04 -9.63 -4.68
N LEU A 73 2.88 -8.74 -4.16
CA LEU A 73 3.38 -7.57 -4.89
C LEU A 73 4.78 -7.89 -5.46
N PRO A 74 5.16 -7.33 -6.62
CA PRO A 74 6.51 -7.46 -7.14
C PRO A 74 7.50 -6.72 -6.24
N GLU A 75 8.75 -7.19 -6.22
CA GLU A 75 9.82 -6.51 -5.49
C GLU A 75 10.11 -5.14 -6.10
N GLY A 76 10.34 -4.15 -5.25
CA GLY A 76 10.62 -2.77 -5.71
C GLY A 76 9.43 -2.02 -6.31
N LEU A 77 8.19 -2.48 -6.08
CA LEU A 77 6.98 -1.74 -6.47
C LEU A 77 7.01 -0.31 -5.91
N SER A 78 6.96 0.68 -6.80
CA SER A 78 6.94 2.10 -6.46
C SER A 78 5.60 2.72 -6.85
N VAL A 79 4.91 3.29 -5.86
CA VAL A 79 3.64 4.01 -6.01
C VAL A 79 3.85 5.43 -5.49
N GLY A 80 3.61 6.45 -6.31
CA GLY A 80 3.83 7.84 -5.91
C GLY A 80 2.75 8.41 -5.00
N GLY A 81 1.64 7.70 -4.78
CA GLY A 81 0.55 8.09 -3.89
C GLY A 81 0.04 6.94 -3.04
N SER A 82 -1.28 6.79 -2.97
CA SER A 82 -1.93 5.76 -2.16
C SER A 82 -1.87 4.38 -2.80
N LEU A 83 -1.58 3.36 -2.00
CA LEU A 83 -1.71 1.95 -2.35
C LEU A 83 -2.88 1.33 -1.58
N ASP A 84 -3.88 0.82 -2.31
CA ASP A 84 -5.07 0.17 -1.74
C ASP A 84 -5.06 -1.33 -2.07
N LEU A 85 -4.85 -2.14 -1.03
CA LEU A 85 -4.75 -3.60 -1.05
C LEU A 85 -5.98 -4.29 -0.42
N GLU A 86 -7.03 -3.56 -0.06
CA GLU A 86 -8.19 -4.11 0.63
C GLU A 86 -8.85 -5.25 -0.18
N GLY A 87 -9.17 -6.36 0.48
CA GLY A 87 -9.80 -7.51 -0.18
C GLY A 87 -8.96 -8.19 -1.27
N THR A 88 -7.64 -7.97 -1.30
CA THR A 88 -6.70 -8.79 -2.08
C THR A 88 -6.36 -10.09 -1.33
N GLY A 89 -5.61 -10.99 -1.97
CA GLY A 89 -5.06 -12.19 -1.36
C GLY A 89 -3.75 -11.98 -0.61
N ILE A 90 -3.13 -10.79 -0.67
CA ILE A 90 -1.79 -10.49 -0.14
C ILE A 90 -1.71 -10.70 1.37
N THR A 91 -0.63 -11.35 1.85
CA THR A 91 -0.38 -11.61 3.28
C THR A 91 0.96 -11.08 3.77
N SER A 92 1.78 -10.47 2.91
CA SER A 92 3.03 -9.83 3.29
C SER A 92 3.36 -8.66 2.38
N LEU A 93 3.91 -7.59 2.95
CA LEU A 93 4.47 -6.48 2.16
C LEU A 93 5.91 -6.82 1.74
N PRO A 94 6.33 -6.54 0.49
CA PRO A 94 7.70 -6.77 0.05
C PRO A 94 8.67 -5.77 0.67
N GLU A 95 9.95 -6.15 0.81
CA GLU A 95 10.98 -5.29 1.42
C GLU A 95 11.18 -3.99 0.62
N GLY A 96 11.07 -4.03 -0.71
CA GLY A 96 11.24 -2.86 -1.58
C GLY A 96 10.03 -1.95 -1.74
N LEU A 97 8.95 -2.11 -0.97
CA LEU A 97 7.71 -1.36 -1.15
C LEU A 97 7.88 0.14 -0.85
N SER A 98 7.47 1.01 -1.78
CA SER A 98 7.41 2.47 -1.55
C SER A 98 6.04 3.04 -1.95
N CYS A 99 5.41 3.79 -1.04
CA CYS A 99 4.15 4.52 -1.24
C CYS A 99 3.99 5.69 -0.26
N GLU A 100 3.07 6.63 -0.52
CA GLU A 100 2.76 7.74 0.41
C GLU A 100 1.67 7.39 1.43
N SER A 101 0.80 6.43 1.12
CA SER A 101 -0.28 6.00 2.00
C SER A 101 -0.64 4.55 1.71
N LEU A 102 -0.97 3.78 2.75
CA LEU A 102 -1.25 2.35 2.63
C LEU A 102 -2.59 1.99 3.25
N TYR A 103 -3.47 1.39 2.45
CA TYR A 103 -4.77 0.86 2.86
C TYR A 103 -4.77 -0.65 2.66
N LEU A 104 -5.07 -1.40 3.72
CA LEU A 104 -5.08 -2.85 3.72
C LEU A 104 -5.92 -3.38 4.87
N ASP A 105 -6.22 -4.68 4.85
CA ASP A 105 -6.82 -5.41 5.97
C ASP A 105 -5.71 -5.98 6.86
N PRO A 106 -5.30 -5.31 7.96
CA PRO A 106 -4.05 -5.63 8.68
C PRO A 106 -4.05 -7.01 9.32
N GLN A 107 -5.23 -7.57 9.59
CA GLN A 107 -5.43 -8.91 10.12
C GLN A 107 -4.85 -10.02 9.24
N ARG A 108 -4.67 -9.77 7.94
CA ARG A 108 -4.21 -10.77 6.97
C ARG A 108 -2.69 -10.80 6.81
N PHE A 109 -1.96 -9.89 7.45
CA PHE A 109 -0.55 -9.66 7.17
C PHE A 109 0.39 -10.24 8.22
N ASP A 110 1.37 -11.01 7.77
CA ASP A 110 2.37 -11.66 8.62
C ASP A 110 3.42 -10.67 9.14
N ASN A 111 3.80 -9.67 8.36
CA ASN A 111 4.74 -8.62 8.76
C ASN A 111 4.05 -7.33 9.25
N ILE A 112 2.84 -7.44 9.77
CA ILE A 112 2.06 -6.34 10.37
C ILE A 112 1.49 -6.74 11.73
N THR A 113 1.37 -5.76 12.61
CA THR A 113 0.53 -5.78 13.82
C THR A 113 -0.26 -4.48 13.90
N TYR A 114 -1.42 -4.50 14.53
CA TYR A 114 -2.31 -3.35 14.52
C TYR A 114 -3.06 -3.18 15.85
N ARG A 115 -3.62 -1.98 16.02
CA ARG A 115 -4.60 -1.62 17.05
C ARG A 115 -5.76 -0.93 16.35
N ASP A 116 -6.97 -1.31 16.71
CA ASP A 116 -8.20 -0.66 16.30
C ASP A 116 -8.70 0.29 17.40
N ASN A 117 -9.68 1.13 17.05
CA ASN A 117 -10.32 2.05 17.98
C ASN A 117 -9.34 2.99 18.72
N CYS A 118 -8.23 3.37 18.08
CA CYS A 118 -7.21 4.21 18.69
C CYS A 118 -7.69 5.67 18.77
N GLY A 119 -7.59 6.23 19.98
CA GLY A 119 -7.90 7.63 20.26
C GLY A 119 -9.32 8.06 19.88
N ASN A 120 -9.54 9.37 19.83
CA ASN A 120 -10.89 9.94 19.69
C ASN A 120 -11.55 9.73 18.31
N SER A 121 -10.78 9.31 17.29
CA SER A 121 -11.30 9.07 15.93
C SER A 121 -11.53 7.59 15.62
N SER A 122 -11.40 6.71 16.63
CA SER A 122 -11.52 5.26 16.49
C SER A 122 -10.68 4.71 15.35
N ARG A 123 -9.43 5.18 15.24
CA ARG A 123 -8.59 4.91 14.07
C ARG A 123 -7.92 3.57 14.18
N THR A 124 -7.74 2.91 13.04
CA THR A 124 -6.79 1.80 12.94
C THR A 124 -5.39 2.37 12.80
N ILE A 125 -4.48 1.92 13.66
CA ILE A 125 -3.04 2.14 13.53
C ILE A 125 -2.41 0.78 13.30
N PHE A 126 -1.48 0.67 12.36
CA PHE A 126 -0.69 -0.54 12.22
C PHE A 126 0.79 -0.23 12.02
N ALA A 127 1.63 -1.09 12.58
CA ALA A 127 3.06 -1.10 12.30
C ALA A 127 3.35 -2.19 11.26
N ALA A 128 4.20 -1.87 10.31
CA ALA A 128 4.71 -2.78 9.30
C ALA A 128 6.24 -2.78 9.30
N TRP A 129 6.83 -3.92 8.97
CA TRP A 129 8.26 -4.03 8.72
C TRP A 129 8.52 -4.10 7.22
N VAL A 130 9.16 -3.05 6.69
CA VAL A 130 9.50 -2.88 5.28
C VAL A 130 10.82 -2.10 5.16
N GLN A 131 11.63 -2.39 4.15
CA GLN A 131 12.93 -1.74 3.93
C GLN A 131 13.83 -1.78 5.18
N GLY A 132 13.81 -2.89 5.93
CA GLY A 132 14.57 -3.04 7.17
C GLY A 132 14.22 -2.03 8.28
N ASN A 133 13.02 -1.43 8.24
CA ASN A 133 12.57 -0.42 9.22
C ASN A 133 11.08 -0.59 9.55
N PHE A 134 10.67 -0.06 10.72
CA PHE A 134 9.26 0.06 11.07
C PHE A 134 8.61 1.27 10.40
N ARG A 135 7.45 1.04 9.79
CA ARG A 135 6.53 2.08 9.31
C ARG A 135 5.22 2.02 10.07
N ILE A 136 4.69 3.17 10.45
CA ILE A 136 3.37 3.34 11.04
C ILE A 136 2.42 3.81 9.95
N ALA A 137 1.33 3.08 9.78
CA ALA A 137 0.18 3.55 9.03
C ALA A 137 -0.91 4.04 9.97
N ALA A 138 -1.48 5.19 9.64
CA ALA A 138 -2.75 5.63 10.18
C ALA A 138 -3.46 6.46 9.11
N GLY A 139 -4.49 5.89 8.48
CA GLY A 139 -5.14 6.47 7.29
C GLY A 139 -4.12 6.94 6.25
N CYS A 140 -4.05 8.25 5.94
CA CYS A 140 -3.09 8.79 4.98
C CYS A 140 -1.66 9.00 5.52
N PHE A 141 -1.38 8.61 6.76
CA PHE A 141 -0.04 8.65 7.31
C PHE A 141 0.66 7.33 7.02
N TRP A 142 1.89 7.38 6.51
CA TRP A 142 2.77 6.23 6.28
C TRP A 142 4.23 6.65 6.42
N ASP A 143 4.78 6.59 7.63
CA ASP A 143 6.18 6.97 7.89
C ASP A 143 6.73 6.32 9.16
N THR A 144 7.90 6.73 9.65
CA THR A 144 8.52 6.22 10.87
C THR A 144 7.66 6.47 12.12
N LEU A 145 7.98 5.75 13.20
CA LEU A 145 7.36 5.98 14.51
C LEU A 145 7.59 7.41 14.99
N ASP A 146 8.80 7.95 14.88
CA ASP A 146 9.11 9.31 15.33
C ASP A 146 8.32 10.37 14.55
N ALA A 147 8.20 10.19 13.23
CA ALA A 147 7.38 11.06 12.38
C ALA A 147 5.89 10.96 12.76
N PHE A 148 5.41 9.76 13.12
CA PHE A 148 4.04 9.56 13.57
C PHE A 148 3.78 10.30 14.89
N GLU A 149 4.67 10.15 15.87
CA GLU A 149 4.54 10.83 17.15
C GLU A 149 4.57 12.36 16.98
N SER A 150 5.45 12.88 16.13
CA SER A 150 5.50 14.30 15.79
C SER A 150 4.19 14.80 15.17
N ALA A 151 3.67 14.05 14.18
CA ALA A 151 2.41 14.39 13.51
C ALA A 151 1.19 14.32 14.46
N VAL A 152 1.22 13.41 15.45
CA VAL A 152 0.20 13.35 16.50
C VAL A 152 0.29 14.57 17.40
N ASP A 153 1.48 14.97 17.83
CA ASP A 153 1.68 16.13 18.72
C ASP A 153 1.32 17.47 18.03
N GLU A 154 1.41 17.54 16.70
CA GLU A 154 0.92 18.70 15.92
C GLU A 154 -0.61 18.81 15.90
N ARG A 155 -1.33 17.70 16.06
CA ARG A 155 -2.78 17.62 15.82
C ARG A 155 -3.62 17.35 17.06
N TYR A 156 -3.04 16.72 18.06
CA TYR A 156 -3.69 16.29 19.30
C TYR A 156 -2.84 16.69 20.50
N SER A 157 -3.45 16.73 21.68
CA SER A 157 -2.76 16.99 22.93
C SER A 157 -3.35 16.17 24.09
N GLY A 158 -2.62 16.08 25.19
CA GLY A 158 -3.03 15.35 26.39
C GLY A 158 -3.24 13.84 26.15
N ASP A 159 -4.18 13.26 26.88
CA ASP A 159 -4.43 11.81 26.89
C ASP A 159 -4.77 11.25 25.51
N ALA A 160 -5.42 12.05 24.65
CA ALA A 160 -5.75 11.64 23.29
C ALA A 160 -4.50 11.44 22.43
N ALA A 161 -3.54 12.37 22.50
CA ALA A 161 -2.26 12.25 21.81
C ALA A 161 -1.48 11.03 22.31
N GLU A 162 -1.39 10.85 23.63
CA GLU A 162 -0.66 9.73 24.21
C GLU A 162 -1.29 8.38 23.85
N THR A 163 -2.63 8.31 23.75
CA THR A 163 -3.32 7.09 23.31
C THR A 163 -2.92 6.68 21.88
N TYR A 164 -2.81 7.64 20.94
CA TYR A 164 -2.34 7.34 19.59
C TYR A 164 -0.88 6.86 19.58
N LYS A 165 0.01 7.59 20.27
CA LYS A 165 1.44 7.27 20.32
C LYS A 165 1.68 5.91 20.97
N GLN A 166 1.03 5.64 22.09
CA GLN A 166 1.15 4.35 22.78
C GLN A 166 0.67 3.19 21.90
N ALA A 167 -0.46 3.34 21.20
CA ALA A 167 -0.94 2.30 20.28
C ALA A 167 0.07 2.00 19.15
N ALA A 168 0.76 3.02 18.61
CA ALA A 168 1.81 2.82 17.62
C ALA A 168 3.04 2.12 18.20
N ARG A 169 3.51 2.53 19.38
CA ARG A 169 4.63 1.89 20.10
C ARG A 169 4.31 0.42 20.41
N ASP A 170 3.09 0.13 20.86
CA ASP A 170 2.64 -1.24 21.15
C ASP A 170 2.65 -2.12 19.90
N CYS A 171 2.22 -1.58 18.75
CA CYS A 171 2.33 -2.29 17.48
C CYS A 171 3.80 -2.61 17.16
N VAL A 172 4.71 -1.64 17.26
CA VAL A 172 6.14 -1.87 16.98
C VAL A 172 6.73 -2.92 17.92
N ALA A 173 6.42 -2.85 19.22
CA ALA A 173 6.90 -3.82 20.20
C ALA A 173 6.39 -5.24 19.91
N GLU A 174 5.10 -5.39 19.58
CA GLU A 174 4.51 -6.67 19.23
C GLU A 174 5.11 -7.24 17.93
N LEU A 175 5.25 -6.40 16.90
CA LEU A 175 5.83 -6.82 15.63
C LEU A 175 7.30 -7.22 15.78
N THR A 176 8.07 -6.54 16.64
CA THR A 176 9.45 -6.94 16.96
C THR A 176 9.50 -8.37 17.51
N VAL A 177 8.62 -8.72 18.44
CA VAL A 177 8.54 -10.09 18.98
C VAL A 177 8.11 -11.08 17.90
N LYS A 178 7.15 -10.71 17.05
CA LYS A 178 6.67 -11.56 15.94
C LYS A 178 7.80 -11.88 14.95
N LEU A 179 8.59 -10.89 14.56
CA LEU A 179 9.71 -11.04 13.62
C LEU A 179 10.83 -11.90 14.22
N ASN A 180 11.17 -11.71 15.50
CA ASN A 180 12.20 -12.52 16.16
C ASN A 180 11.82 -14.01 16.21
N LYS A 181 10.54 -14.33 16.40
CA LYS A 181 10.04 -15.72 16.41
C LYS A 181 10.00 -16.38 15.03
N ALA A 182 10.00 -15.60 13.95
CA ALA A 182 9.99 -16.15 12.60
C ALA A 182 11.38 -16.57 12.11
N GLY A 183 12.45 -16.13 12.80
CA GLY A 183 13.84 -16.48 12.51
C GLY A 183 14.39 -17.67 13.31
N GLU A 184 13.59 -18.26 14.20
CA GLU A 184 13.89 -19.49 14.97
C GLU A 184 13.31 -20.73 14.28
#